data_AF-A0A5D0JE96-F1
#
_entry.id   AF-A0A5D0JE96-F1
#
_cell.length_a   1.000
_cell.length_b   1.000
_cell.length_c   1.000
_cell.angle_alpha   90.00
_cell.angle_beta   90.00
_cell.angle_gamma   90.00
#
_symmetry.space_group_name_H-M   'P 1'
#
loop_
_entity.id
_entity.type
_entity.pdbx_description
1 polymer ?
#
loop_
_entity_poly.entity_id
_entity_poly.type
_entity_poly.pdbx_seq_one_letter_code
_entity_poly.pdbx_strand_id
1 'polypeptide(L)' 'GLNIKKLKEGFKQIYGDSVFSFLFDYKMEFARKLLESGENNVNEVGLKVGYSTSSHFIAAFKKKYGTTPKKYIMSLS' A
#
# COMPACT_ATOMS: atom_id res chain seq x y z
N GLY A 1 19.31 -4.79 -22.12
CA GLY A 1 18.27 -4.71 -21.08
C GLY A 1 18.89 -4.95 -19.71
N LEU A 2 18.39 -4.28 -18.67
CA LEU A 2 18.85 -4.47 -17.29
C LEU A 2 18.44 -5.87 -16.78
N ASN A 3 19.40 -6.61 -16.24
CA ASN A 3 19.16 -7.87 -15.54
C ASN A 3 18.42 -7.60 -14.21
N ILE A 4 17.44 -8.45 -13.85
CA ILE A 4 16.67 -8.39 -12.58
C ILE A 4 17.56 -8.22 -11.33
N LYS A 5 18.72 -8.87 -11.29
CA LYS A 5 19.70 -8.80 -10.21
C LYS A 5 20.32 -7.41 -10.11
N LYS A 6 20.78 -6.85 -11.24
CA LYS A 6 21.31 -5.48 -11.32
C LYS A 6 20.25 -4.43 -10.96
N LEU A 7 19.00 -4.66 -11.36
CA LEU A 7 17.88 -3.80 -10.98
C LEU A 7 17.63 -3.83 -9.47
N LYS A 8 17.56 -5.02 -8.86
CA LYS A 8 17.36 -5.16 -7.41
C LYS A 8 18.52 -4.56 -6.61
N GLU A 9 19.76 -4.81 -7.02
CA GLU A 9 20.96 -4.27 -6.37
C GLU A 9 21.03 -2.74 -6.49
N GLY A 10 20.87 -2.20 -7.70
CA GLY A 10 20.87 -0.76 -7.93
C GLY A 10 19.72 -0.04 -7.23
N PHE A 11 18.53 -0.62 -7.21
CA PHE A 11 17.38 -0.05 -6.51
C PHE A 11 17.62 0.01 -5.00
N LYS A 12 18.12 -1.07 -4.40
CA LYS A 12 18.44 -1.08 -2.97
C LYS A 12 19.56 -0.09 -2.62
N GLN A 13 20.55 0.09 -3.50
CA GLN A 13 21.61 1.08 -3.31
C GLN A 13 21.11 2.52 -3.34
N ILE A 14 20.10 2.83 -4.18
CA ILE A 14 19.56 4.19 -4.32
C ILE A 14 18.47 4.47 -3.27
N TYR A 15 17.58 3.52 -3.01
CA TYR A 15 16.38 3.71 -2.18
C TYR A 15 16.46 3.07 -0.79
N GLY A 16 17.54 2.35 -0.46
CA GLY A 16 17.76 1.72 0.85
C GLY A 16 16.91 0.46 1.10
N ASP A 17 15.88 0.20 0.30
CA ASP A 17 14.95 -0.92 0.47
C ASP A 17 14.74 -1.69 -0.85
N SER A 18 14.07 -2.84 -0.77
CA SER A 18 13.67 -3.61 -1.93
C SER A 18 12.61 -2.88 -2.76
N VAL A 19 12.60 -3.15 -4.07
CA VAL A 19 11.54 -2.69 -4.99
C VAL A 19 10.15 -3.04 -4.47
N PHE A 20 10.00 -4.20 -3.83
CA PHE A 20 8.75 -4.66 -3.27
C PHE A 20 8.29 -3.80 -2.09
N SER A 21 9.19 -3.50 -1.15
CA SER A 21 8.88 -2.64 0.01
C SER A 21 8.51 -1.23 -0.45
N PHE A 22 9.26 -0.66 -1.40
CA PHE A 22 8.94 0.65 -1.94
C PHE A 22 7.56 0.68 -2.61
N LEU A 23 7.26 -0.32 -3.44
CA LEU A 23 5.94 -0.43 -4.09
C LEU A 23 4.83 -0.64 -3.07
N PHE A 24 5.08 -1.43 -2.03
CA PHE A 24 4.15 -1.64 -0.93
C PHE A 24 3.82 -0.31 -0.23
N ASP A 25 4.85 0.46 0.13
CA ASP A 25 4.70 1.75 0.79
C ASP A 25 3.94 2.75 -0.07
N TYR A 26 4.30 2.85 -1.35
CA TYR A 26 3.58 3.68 -2.32
C TYR A 26 2.10 3.30 -2.41
N LYS A 27 1.78 2.01 -2.53
CA LYS A 27 0.40 1.52 -2.61
C LYS A 27 -0.40 1.80 -1.34
N MET A 28 0.21 1.62 -0.17
CA MET A 28 -0.45 1.89 1.10
C MET A 28 -0.74 3.38 1.28
N GLU A 29 0.20 4.23 0.88
CA GLU A 29 0.02 5.68 0.94
C GLU A 29 -1.07 6.16 -0.03
N PHE A 30 -1.11 5.60 -1.23
CA PHE A 30 -2.20 5.88 -2.17
C PHE A 30 -3.55 5.39 -1.64
N ALA A 31 -3.60 4.20 -1.01
CA ALA A 31 -4.81 3.70 -0.37
C ALA A 31 -5.31 4.63 0.75
N ARG A 32 -4.39 5.14 1.59
CA ARG A 32 -4.72 6.08 2.67
C ARG A 32 -5.39 7.35 2.12
N LYS A 33 -4.83 7.94 1.06
CA LYS A 33 -5.39 9.13 0.39
C LYS A 33 -6.79 8.86 -0.19
N LEU A 34 -7.00 7.69 -0.79
CA LEU A 34 -8.33 7.32 -1.30
C LEU A 34 -9.35 7.18 -0.17
N LEU A 35 -8.97 6.59 0.97
CA LEU A 35 -9.85 6.49 2.14
C LEU A 35 -10.18 7.87 2.72
N GLU A 36 -9.21 8.78 2.73
CA GLU A 36 -9.37 10.17 3.22
C GLU A 36 -10.29 11.01 2.33
N SER A 37 -10.28 10.77 1.01
CA SER A 37 -11.17 11.47 0.08
C SER A 37 -12.66 11.17 0.34
N GLY A 38 -12.98 10.03 0.98
CA GLY A 38 -14.34 9.57 1.17
C GLY A 38 -15.05 9.09 -0.11
N GLU A 39 -14.39 9.15 -1.27
CA GLU A 39 -14.98 8.78 -2.57
C GLU A 39 -15.07 7.27 -2.79
N ASN A 40 -14.38 6.46 -1.97
CA ASN A 40 -14.34 5.01 -2.11
C ASN A 40 -14.50 4.29 -0.77
N ASN A 41 -15.22 3.17 -0.79
CA ASN A 41 -15.27 2.28 0.37
C ASN A 41 -14.00 1.39 0.44
N VAL A 42 -13.82 0.73 1.59
CA VAL A 42 -12.63 -0.11 1.88
C VAL A 42 -12.38 -1.19 0.83
N ASN A 43 -13.44 -1.79 0.26
CA ASN A 43 -13.30 -2.85 -0.74
C ASN A 43 -12.81 -2.29 -2.08
N GLU A 44 -13.38 -1.17 -2.52
CA GLU A 44 -12.97 -0.47 -3.74
C GLU A 44 -11.52 0.00 -3.67
N VAL A 45 -11.10 0.56 -2.52
CA VAL A 45 -9.71 0.96 -2.32
C VAL A 45 -8.77 -0.23 -2.42
N GLY A 46 -9.12 -1.37 -1.80
CA GLY A 46 -8.34 -2.60 -1.89
C GLY A 46 -8.14 -3.07 -3.34
N LEU A 47 -9.21 -3.05 -4.13
CA LEU A 47 -9.15 -3.39 -5.56
C LEU A 47 -8.27 -2.40 -6.34
N LYS A 48 -8.45 -1.09 -6.14
CA LYS A 48 -7.65 -0.04 -6.81
C LYS A 48 -6.14 -0.15 -6.56
N VAL A 49 -5.75 -0.61 -5.37
CA VAL A 49 -4.32 -0.80 -5.02
C VAL A 49 -3.80 -2.22 -5.32
N GLY A 50 -4.63 -3.04 -5.97
CA GLY A 50 -4.24 -4.32 -6.55
C GLY A 50 -4.37 -5.53 -5.63
N TYR A 51 -5.27 -5.50 -4.65
CA TYR A 51 -5.61 -6.66 -3.83
C TYR A 51 -6.88 -7.33 -4.34
N SER A 52 -6.84 -8.65 -4.54
CA SER A 52 -8.00 -9.44 -5.00
C SER A 52 -9.08 -9.62 -3.93
N THR A 53 -8.74 -9.43 -2.65
CA THR A 53 -9.70 -9.53 -1.53
C THR A 53 -9.48 -8.38 -0.55
N SER A 54 -10.58 -7.91 0.03
CA SER A 54 -10.55 -6.86 1.06
C SER A 54 -9.82 -7.33 2.32
N SER A 55 -9.92 -8.61 2.69
CA SER A 55 -9.20 -9.18 3.84
C SER A 55 -7.67 -9.04 3.71
N HIS A 56 -7.11 -9.30 2.52
CA HIS A 56 -5.66 -9.13 2.30
C HIS A 56 -5.26 -7.66 2.35
N PHE A 57 -6.06 -6.77 1.76
CA PHE A 57 -5.83 -5.33 1.86
C PHE A 57 -5.87 -4.85 3.31
N ILE A 58 -6.89 -5.24 4.09
CA ILE A 58 -7.05 -4.83 5.48
C ILE A 58 -5.85 -5.30 6.32
N ALA A 59 -5.37 -6.52 6.12
CA ALA A 59 -4.19 -7.03 6.82
C ALA A 59 -2.93 -6.24 6.47
N ALA A 60 -2.72 -5.93 5.18
CA ALA A 60 -1.61 -5.11 4.70
C ALA A 60 -1.66 -3.68 5.25
N PHE A 61 -2.82 -3.04 5.20
CA PHE A 61 -3.03 -1.69 5.71
C PHE A 61 -2.77 -1.63 7.21
N LYS A 62 -3.30 -2.61 7.97
CA LYS A 62 -3.04 -2.72 9.42
C LYS A 62 -1.57 -2.93 9.73
N LYS A 63 -0.85 -3.71 8.91
CA LYS A 63 0.60 -3.89 9.06
C LYS A 63 1.36 -2.57 8.89
N LYS A 64 0.95 -1.71 7.96
CA LYS A 64 1.62 -0.42 7.69
C LYS A 64 1.25 0.68 8.70
N TYR A 65 -0.03 0.79 9.05
CA TYR A 65 -0.58 1.92 9.82
C TYR A 65 -1.05 1.57 11.24
N GLY A 66 -0.93 0.32 11.67
CA GLY A 66 -1.31 -0.14 13.01
C GLY A 66 -2.82 -0.26 13.26
N THR A 67 -3.67 0.16 12.33
CA THR A 67 -5.14 0.13 12.46
C THR A 67 -5.82 -0.38 11.19
N THR A 68 -7.09 -0.78 11.29
CA THR A 68 -7.85 -1.21 10.10
C THR A 68 -8.34 -0.01 9.29
N PRO A 69 -8.55 -0.12 7.96
CA PRO A 69 -9.07 0.97 7.14
C PRO A 69 -10.37 1.58 7.69
N LYS A 70 -11.29 0.74 8.17
CA LYS A 70 -12.56 1.21 8.76
C LYS A 70 -12.33 2.05 10.01
N LYS A 71 -11.47 1.59 10.94
CA LYS A 71 -11.13 2.35 12.15
C LYS A 71 -10.41 3.65 11.81
N TYR A 72 -9.55 3.63 10.81
CA TYR A 72 -8.86 4.82 10.31
C TYR A 72 -9.85 5.88 9.82
N ILE A 73 -10.79 5.53 8.93
CA ILE A 73 -11.81 6.45 8.44
C ILE A 73 -12.64 7.02 9.60
N MET A 74 -13.07 6.17 10.54
CA MET A 74 -13.83 6.63 11.71
C MET A 74 -13.07 7.62 12.60
N SER A 75 -11.74 7.59 12.60
CA SER A 75 -10.93 8.57 13.35
C SER A 75 -10.71 9.90 12.65
N LEU A 76 -11.14 10.03 11.38
CA LEU A 76 -11.11 11.29 10.62
C LEU A 76 -12.39 12.12 10.79
N SER A 77 -13.42 11.53 11.39
CA SER A 77 -14.71 12.15 11.71
C SER A 77 -14.68 12.82 13.08
#